data_AF-A0A352W431-F1
#
_entry.id   AF-A0A352W431-F1
#
_cell.length_a   1.000
_cell.length_b   1.000
_cell.length_c   1.000
_cell.angle_alpha   90.00
_cell.angle_beta   90.00
_cell.angle_gamma   90.00
#
_symmetry.space_group_name_H-M   'P 1'
#
loop_
_entity.id
_entity.type
_entity.pdbx_description
1 polymer ?
#
loop_
_entity_poly.entity_id
_entity_poly.type
_entity_poly.pdbx_seq_one_letter_code
_entity_poly.pdbx_strand_id
1 'polypeptide(L)'
;MKFKINFILLIIFTAVILFVSAEKKISKQEINDWENELNGLGFLVLKSSAVNIINGLNLTREQANALRDLALTIEAMGLPVFQLNTNAIFNETAEIKAAYIKLLEYLNKGLTVPKDFQVMLFNMRRRESEIIKNSVWAAKKINIKNSQCIRCHANPDFFYTGDIAHVETASISTAERRDIDITHVIGIFGQKGTAALADLKGQVDKILSSGQKYILKDFRCCLVPPQDLENSANVGQAFVSDEWLGYFDEVRTCPDDHWNDFRHLFIYPVDDYIASALPGIKRRYRKIMMKNVGNLLDEIKKMDDVDYTLQKKMLCIKLKDALDYDFLVGEDSRTPDERQFLAAMYLLCPGTVPVYDKLIKNIDAAEKAGRGK
;
A
#
# COMPACT_ATOMS: atom_id res chain seq x y z
N MET A 1 22.01 -63.36 -13.11
CA MET A 1 21.68 -62.22 -13.99
C MET A 1 20.62 -61.28 -13.41
N LYS A 2 19.50 -61.77 -12.86
CA LYS A 2 18.43 -60.93 -12.26
C LYS A 2 18.89 -59.96 -11.15
N PHE A 3 19.85 -60.36 -10.32
CA PHE A 3 20.38 -59.51 -9.23
C PHE A 3 21.14 -58.26 -9.74
N LYS A 4 21.81 -58.33 -10.90
CA LYS A 4 22.53 -57.19 -11.48
C LYS A 4 21.59 -56.14 -12.06
N ILE A 5 20.42 -56.54 -12.58
CA ILE A 5 19.43 -55.63 -13.17
C ILE A 5 18.77 -54.77 -12.09
N ASN A 6 18.39 -55.38 -10.94
CA ASN A 6 17.76 -54.64 -9.83
C ASN A 6 18.72 -53.62 -9.19
N PHE A 7 20.02 -53.92 -9.14
CA PHE A 7 21.03 -53.01 -8.59
C PHE A 7 21.27 -51.79 -9.50
N ILE A 8 21.29 -51.99 -10.83
CA ILE A 8 21.43 -50.89 -11.80
C ILE A 8 20.21 -49.97 -11.77
N LEU A 9 18.99 -50.55 -11.69
CA LEU A 9 17.76 -49.76 -11.59
C LEU A 9 17.69 -48.93 -10.29
N LEU A 10 18.15 -49.49 -9.17
CA LEU A 10 18.24 -48.75 -7.92
C LEU A 10 19.22 -47.56 -8.05
N ILE A 11 20.41 -47.77 -8.63
CA ILE A 11 21.38 -46.68 -8.84
C ILE A 11 20.80 -45.59 -9.75
N ILE A 12 20.12 -45.97 -10.84
CA ILE A 12 19.48 -45.01 -11.74
C ILE A 12 18.36 -44.25 -11.00
N PHE A 13 17.54 -44.93 -10.21
CA PHE A 13 16.47 -44.29 -9.44
C PHE A 13 17.01 -43.33 -8.39
N THR A 14 18.06 -43.71 -7.64
CA THR A 14 18.71 -42.83 -6.67
C THR A 14 19.42 -41.66 -7.36
N ALA A 15 20.05 -41.89 -8.53
CA ALA A 15 20.66 -40.82 -9.31
C ALA A 15 19.59 -39.85 -9.85
N VAL A 16 18.46 -40.35 -10.35
CA VAL A 16 17.32 -39.52 -10.79
C VAL A 16 16.74 -38.73 -9.61
N ILE A 17 16.58 -39.34 -8.43
CA ILE A 17 16.15 -38.61 -7.22
C ILE A 17 17.16 -37.52 -6.84
N LEU A 18 18.46 -37.82 -6.85
CA LEU A 18 19.51 -36.85 -6.52
C LEU A 18 19.62 -35.72 -7.56
N PHE A 19 19.38 -36.02 -8.85
CA PHE A 19 19.32 -35.02 -9.92
C PHE A 19 18.03 -34.18 -9.88
N VAL A 20 16.90 -34.78 -9.49
CA VAL A 20 15.62 -34.07 -9.31
C VAL A 20 15.61 -33.25 -8.01
N SER A 21 16.40 -33.63 -7.01
CA SER A 21 16.63 -32.87 -5.77
C SER A 21 17.79 -31.88 -5.86
N ALA A 22 18.31 -31.57 -7.05
CA ALA A 22 19.26 -30.48 -7.22
C ALA A 22 18.52 -29.16 -6.93
N GLU A 23 18.57 -28.72 -5.67
CA GLU A 23 18.03 -27.44 -5.24
C GLU A 23 18.58 -26.34 -6.15
N LYS A 24 17.68 -25.62 -6.84
CA LYS A 24 18.05 -24.48 -7.68
C LYS A 24 18.76 -23.46 -6.80
N LYS A 25 20.09 -23.37 -6.92
CA LYS A 25 20.87 -22.34 -6.24
C LYS A 25 20.61 -21.01 -6.93
N ILE A 26 19.95 -20.10 -6.23
CA ILE A 26 19.79 -18.72 -6.68
C ILE A 26 21.17 -18.06 -6.67
N SER A 27 21.54 -17.42 -7.78
CA SER A 27 22.76 -16.64 -7.84
C SER A 27 22.64 -15.37 -6.99
N LYS A 28 23.79 -14.83 -6.54
CA LYS A 28 23.85 -13.55 -5.83
C LYS A 28 23.27 -12.40 -6.68
N GLN A 29 23.42 -12.48 -8.00
CA GLN A 29 22.90 -11.48 -8.93
C GLN A 29 21.37 -11.49 -8.94
N GLU A 30 20.73 -12.66 -9.10
CA GLU A 30 19.27 -12.79 -9.06
C GLU A 30 18.66 -12.32 -7.73
N ILE A 31 19.37 -12.53 -6.61
CA ILE A 31 18.98 -12.00 -5.30
C ILE A 31 19.00 -10.47 -5.31
N ASN A 32 20.10 -9.86 -5.77
CA ASN A 32 20.23 -8.41 -5.82
C ASN A 32 19.21 -7.78 -6.78
N ASP A 33 18.94 -8.43 -7.91
CA ASP A 33 17.97 -7.97 -8.89
C ASP A 33 16.56 -7.98 -8.31
N TRP A 34 16.18 -9.03 -7.57
CA TRP A 34 14.89 -9.10 -6.91
C TRP A 34 14.77 -8.09 -5.76
N GLU A 35 15.81 -7.92 -4.96
CA GLU A 35 15.90 -6.87 -3.93
C GLU A 35 15.68 -5.48 -4.54
N ASN A 36 16.34 -5.18 -5.67
CA ASN A 36 16.19 -3.90 -6.37
C ASN A 36 14.78 -3.72 -6.93
N GLU A 37 14.17 -4.78 -7.46
CA GLU A 37 12.82 -4.74 -8.01
C GLU A 37 11.78 -4.46 -6.92
N LEU A 38 11.87 -5.13 -5.76
CA LEU A 38 11.00 -4.91 -4.61
C LEU A 38 11.13 -3.50 -4.05
N ASN A 39 12.38 -3.03 -3.86
CA ASN A 39 12.61 -1.68 -3.36
C ASN A 39 12.14 -0.61 -4.37
N GLY A 40 12.29 -0.86 -5.67
CA GLY A 40 11.77 0.01 -6.72
C GLY A 40 10.24 0.13 -6.69
N LEU A 41 9.52 -0.99 -6.53
CA LEU A 41 8.06 -0.99 -6.36
C LEU A 41 7.65 -0.26 -5.08
N GLY A 42 8.30 -0.58 -3.95
CA GLY A 42 8.06 0.08 -2.67
C GLY A 42 8.27 1.59 -2.73
N PHE A 43 9.34 2.03 -3.41
CA PHE A 43 9.61 3.45 -3.65
C PHE A 43 8.52 4.11 -4.49
N LEU A 44 8.04 3.48 -5.57
CA LEU A 44 6.96 4.04 -6.40
C LEU A 44 5.66 4.24 -5.62
N VAL A 45 5.27 3.26 -4.79
CA VAL A 45 4.09 3.34 -3.92
C VAL A 45 4.25 4.46 -2.89
N LEU A 46 5.40 4.49 -2.21
CA LEU A 46 5.72 5.50 -1.21
C LEU A 46 5.74 6.90 -1.83
N LYS A 47 6.35 7.03 -3.00
CA LYS A 47 6.46 8.28 -3.73
C LYS A 47 5.09 8.80 -4.13
N SER A 48 4.23 7.95 -4.69
CA SER A 48 2.87 8.32 -5.08
C SER A 48 2.07 8.79 -3.86
N SER A 49 2.20 8.06 -2.75
CA SER A 49 1.58 8.40 -1.46
C SER A 49 2.09 9.75 -0.93
N ALA A 50 3.39 10.01 -1.00
CA ALA A 50 4.00 11.27 -0.59
C ALA A 50 3.48 12.46 -1.40
N VAL A 51 3.37 12.35 -2.73
CA VAL A 51 2.80 13.41 -3.58
C VAL A 51 1.34 13.69 -3.20
N ASN A 52 0.55 12.64 -2.98
CA ASN A 52 -0.85 12.76 -2.56
C ASN A 52 -0.98 13.46 -1.21
N ILE A 53 -0.17 13.08 -0.22
CA ILE A 53 -0.14 13.74 1.09
C ILE A 53 0.19 15.22 0.93
N ILE A 54 1.28 15.55 0.23
CA ILE A 54 1.77 16.93 0.14
C ILE A 54 0.71 17.84 -0.48
N ASN A 55 0.09 17.38 -1.58
CA ASN A 55 -0.96 18.14 -2.25
C ASN A 55 -2.22 18.30 -1.41
N GLY A 56 -2.46 17.37 -0.48
CA GLY A 56 -3.70 17.31 0.28
C GLY A 56 -3.63 17.83 1.73
N LEU A 57 -2.44 17.99 2.30
CA LEU A 57 -2.31 18.49 3.68
C LEU A 57 -2.70 19.97 3.84
N ASN A 58 -3.06 20.66 2.76
CA ASN A 58 -3.37 22.08 2.75
C ASN A 58 -2.29 22.90 3.50
N LEU A 59 -1.03 22.65 3.13
CA LEU A 59 0.12 23.32 3.73
C LEU A 59 0.06 24.82 3.45
N THR A 60 0.39 25.65 4.45
CA THR A 60 0.63 27.07 4.20
C THR A 60 1.90 27.27 3.38
N ARG A 61 2.09 28.46 2.82
CA ARG A 61 3.32 28.83 2.11
C ARG A 61 4.56 28.60 2.98
N GLU A 62 4.50 29.01 4.25
CA GLU A 62 5.61 28.88 5.21
C GLU A 62 5.91 27.41 5.51
N GLN A 63 4.87 26.60 5.73
CA GLN A 63 5.02 25.17 5.97
C GLN A 63 5.63 24.46 4.76
N ALA A 64 5.16 24.77 3.56
CA ALA A 64 5.67 24.19 2.31
C ALA A 64 7.15 24.55 2.09
N ASN A 65 7.56 25.80 2.34
CA ASN A 65 8.97 26.19 2.25
C ASN A 65 9.84 25.45 3.28
N ALA A 66 9.40 25.38 4.53
CA ALA A 66 10.17 24.70 5.58
C ALA A 66 10.34 23.19 5.29
N LEU A 67 9.28 22.50 4.83
CA LEU A 67 9.35 21.09 4.44
C LEU A 67 10.22 20.88 3.21
N ARG A 68 10.15 21.79 2.23
CA ARG A 68 11.00 21.77 1.04
C ARG A 68 12.49 21.85 1.39
N ASP A 69 12.87 22.71 2.33
CA ASP A 69 14.27 22.88 2.73
C ASP A 69 14.80 21.62 3.46
N LEU A 70 13.96 20.99 4.29
CA LEU A 70 14.27 19.69 4.89
C LEU A 70 14.40 18.59 3.82
N ALA A 71 13.52 18.58 2.80
CA ALA A 71 13.57 17.61 1.71
C ALA A 71 14.83 17.79 0.85
N LEU A 72 15.25 19.04 0.57
CA LEU A 72 16.52 19.35 -0.09
C LEU A 72 17.72 18.79 0.67
N THR A 73 17.69 18.82 2.01
CA THR A 73 18.75 18.24 2.84
C THR A 73 18.85 16.73 2.62
N ILE A 74 17.72 16.02 2.52
CA ILE A 74 17.68 14.59 2.21
C ILE A 74 18.18 14.30 0.78
N GLU A 75 17.74 15.06 -0.21
CA GLU A 75 18.16 14.89 -1.60
C GLU A 75 19.68 15.15 -1.79
N ALA A 76 20.24 16.13 -1.09
CA ALA A 76 21.66 16.45 -1.14
C ALA A 76 22.57 15.34 -0.58
N MET A 77 22.04 14.40 0.21
CA MET A 77 22.81 13.25 0.70
C MET A 77 23.17 12.26 -0.40
N GLY A 78 22.61 12.42 -1.61
CA GLY A 78 22.86 11.50 -2.72
C GLY A 78 22.44 10.07 -2.36
N LEU A 79 21.34 9.93 -1.60
CA LEU A 79 20.77 8.63 -1.28
C LEU A 79 20.58 7.84 -2.57
N PRO A 80 20.62 6.50 -2.52
CA PRO A 80 20.22 5.67 -3.65
C PRO A 80 18.71 5.88 -3.87
N VAL A 81 18.34 7.01 -4.45
CA VAL A 81 17.01 7.20 -5.00
C VAL A 81 16.96 6.17 -6.09
N PHE A 82 16.12 5.15 -5.92
CA PHE A 82 15.83 4.20 -6.96
C PHE A 82 15.47 5.04 -8.19
N GLN A 83 16.40 5.12 -9.14
CA GLN A 83 16.11 5.76 -10.40
C GLN A 83 14.89 5.04 -10.91
N LEU A 84 13.91 5.79 -11.42
CA LEU A 84 12.69 5.27 -12.02
C LEU A 84 13.11 4.45 -13.25
N ASN A 85 13.66 3.27 -13.00
CA ASN A 85 14.13 2.37 -14.02
C ASN A 85 12.88 1.73 -14.56
N THR A 86 12.51 2.19 -15.75
CA THR A 86 11.38 1.70 -16.52
C THR A 86 11.57 0.24 -16.92
N ASN A 87 12.81 -0.26 -16.91
CA ASN A 87 13.09 -1.64 -17.22
C ASN A 87 12.85 -2.46 -15.95
N ALA A 88 11.72 -3.14 -15.90
CA ALA A 88 11.52 -4.19 -14.92
C ALA A 88 12.46 -5.35 -15.24
N ILE A 89 13.07 -5.90 -14.20
CA ILE A 89 13.94 -7.07 -14.34
C ILE A 89 13.09 -8.34 -14.47
N PHE A 90 11.88 -8.31 -13.88
CA PHE A 90 10.92 -9.41 -13.86
C PHE A 90 9.67 -9.03 -14.65
N ASN A 91 9.17 -9.96 -15.47
CA ASN A 91 7.99 -9.72 -16.30
C ASN A 91 6.73 -9.49 -15.45
N GLU A 92 6.66 -10.14 -14.28
CA GLU A 92 5.54 -10.11 -13.34
C GLU A 92 5.26 -8.69 -12.82
N THR A 93 6.29 -7.85 -12.73
CA THR A 93 6.24 -6.51 -12.13
C THR A 93 6.31 -5.38 -13.15
N ALA A 94 6.58 -5.70 -14.43
CA ALA A 94 6.77 -4.72 -15.51
C ALA A 94 5.56 -3.80 -15.70
N GLU A 95 4.38 -4.40 -15.86
CA GLU A 95 3.14 -3.64 -16.07
C GLU A 95 2.77 -2.80 -14.83
N ILE A 96 3.04 -3.32 -13.63
CA ILE A 96 2.78 -2.64 -12.35
C ILE A 96 3.66 -1.38 -12.24
N LYS A 97 4.97 -1.51 -12.50
CA LYS A 97 5.90 -0.36 -12.47
C LYS A 97 5.53 0.68 -13.52
N ALA A 98 5.22 0.25 -14.74
CA ALA A 98 4.80 1.17 -15.80
C ALA A 98 3.54 1.95 -15.41
N ALA A 99 2.56 1.28 -14.80
CA ALA A 99 1.35 1.93 -14.30
C ALA A 99 1.65 2.93 -13.18
N TYR A 100 2.53 2.61 -12.22
CA TYR A 100 2.86 3.52 -11.11
C TYR A 100 3.72 4.71 -11.56
N ILE A 101 4.62 4.52 -12.51
CA ILE A 101 5.36 5.62 -13.14
C ILE A 101 4.39 6.56 -13.85
N LYS A 102 3.47 6.01 -14.65
CA LYS A 102 2.43 6.80 -15.33
C LYS A 102 1.57 7.55 -14.31
N LEU A 103 1.17 6.92 -13.20
CA LEU A 103 0.45 7.59 -12.11
C LEU A 103 1.25 8.78 -11.56
N LEU A 104 2.54 8.60 -11.26
CA LEU A 104 3.39 9.70 -10.78
C LEU A 104 3.46 10.87 -11.77
N GLU A 105 3.42 10.62 -13.08
CA GLU A 105 3.33 11.70 -14.07
C GLU A 105 2.05 12.53 -13.92
N TYR A 106 0.89 11.87 -13.73
CA TYR A 106 -0.37 12.56 -13.46
C TYR A 106 -0.30 13.37 -12.17
N LEU A 107 0.19 12.77 -11.08
CA LEU A 107 0.25 13.41 -9.76
C LEU A 107 1.20 14.62 -9.76
N ASN A 108 2.39 14.50 -10.35
CA ASN A 108 3.35 15.60 -10.45
C ASN A 108 2.82 16.74 -11.34
N LYS A 109 2.12 16.41 -12.43
CA LYS A 109 1.44 17.40 -13.28
C LYS A 109 0.16 17.95 -12.65
N GLY A 110 -0.33 17.37 -11.55
CA GLY A 110 -1.57 17.79 -10.89
C GLY A 110 -2.78 17.56 -11.79
N LEU A 111 -2.72 16.53 -12.62
CA LEU A 111 -3.78 16.12 -13.52
C LEU A 111 -4.71 15.16 -12.81
N THR A 112 -6.01 15.27 -13.07
CA THR A 112 -6.99 14.27 -12.67
C THR A 112 -6.66 12.93 -13.33
N VAL A 113 -6.64 11.85 -12.54
CA VAL A 113 -6.42 10.49 -13.04
C VAL A 113 -7.70 10.00 -13.71
N PRO A 114 -7.68 9.62 -15.01
CA PRO A 114 -8.86 9.12 -15.72
C PRO A 114 -9.47 7.87 -15.05
N LYS A 115 -10.80 7.72 -15.07
CA LYS A 115 -11.49 6.63 -14.32
C LYS A 115 -11.11 5.24 -14.83
N ASP A 116 -10.94 5.06 -16.14
CA ASP A 116 -10.42 3.84 -16.75
C ASP A 116 -9.00 3.52 -16.24
N PHE A 117 -8.15 4.54 -16.10
CA PHE A 117 -6.81 4.36 -15.54
C PHE A 117 -6.85 4.07 -14.04
N GLN A 118 -7.80 4.63 -13.27
CA GLN A 118 -8.01 4.25 -11.86
C GLN A 118 -8.36 2.76 -11.72
N VAL A 119 -9.25 2.23 -12.56
CA VAL A 119 -9.60 0.79 -12.57
C VAL A 119 -8.37 -0.06 -12.90
N MET A 120 -7.57 0.35 -13.88
CA MET A 120 -6.30 -0.33 -14.19
C MET A 120 -5.35 -0.32 -12.99
N LEU A 121 -5.17 0.83 -12.31
CA LEU A 121 -4.31 0.95 -11.13
C LEU A 121 -4.76 0.05 -9.98
N PHE A 122 -6.07 -0.06 -9.76
CA PHE A 122 -6.63 -0.99 -8.78
C PHE A 122 -6.26 -2.45 -9.11
N ASN A 123 -6.42 -2.84 -10.37
CA ASN A 123 -6.03 -4.19 -10.82
C ASN A 123 -4.52 -4.43 -10.70
N MET A 124 -3.68 -3.43 -10.99
CA MET A 124 -2.23 -3.53 -10.79
C MET A 124 -1.87 -3.69 -9.31
N ARG A 125 -2.56 -2.95 -8.41
CA ARG A 125 -2.34 -3.08 -6.97
C ARG A 125 -2.78 -4.44 -6.44
N ARG A 126 -3.90 -4.99 -6.93
CA ARG A 126 -4.33 -6.36 -6.62
C ARG A 126 -3.26 -7.38 -7.02
N ARG A 127 -2.72 -7.29 -8.24
CA ARG A 127 -1.63 -8.15 -8.72
C ARG A 127 -0.35 -8.01 -7.88
N GLU A 128 0.03 -6.78 -7.51
CA GLU A 128 1.16 -6.55 -6.60
C GLU A 128 0.95 -7.22 -5.24
N SER A 129 -0.24 -7.09 -4.66
CA SER A 129 -0.63 -7.76 -3.41
C SER A 129 -0.52 -9.29 -3.52
N GLU A 130 -0.89 -9.88 -4.66
CA GLU A 130 -0.74 -11.31 -4.93
C GLU A 130 0.74 -11.73 -5.03
N ILE A 131 1.58 -10.95 -5.72
CA ILE A 131 3.04 -11.16 -5.80
C ILE A 131 3.67 -11.08 -4.40
N ILE A 132 3.29 -10.08 -3.60
CA ILE A 132 3.74 -9.92 -2.22
C ILE A 132 3.32 -11.14 -1.38
N LYS A 133 2.07 -11.58 -1.48
CA LYS A 133 1.57 -12.73 -0.73
C LYS A 133 2.30 -14.02 -1.10
N ASN A 134 2.50 -14.26 -2.41
CA ASN A 134 3.24 -15.40 -2.93
C ASN A 134 4.70 -15.40 -2.46
N SER A 135 5.37 -14.26 -2.59
CA SER A 135 6.78 -14.11 -2.19
C SER A 135 6.97 -14.30 -0.68
N VAL A 136 6.06 -13.78 0.16
CA VAL A 136 6.10 -13.97 1.62
C VAL A 136 5.88 -15.41 2.02
N TRP A 137 4.94 -16.07 1.37
CA TRP A 137 4.70 -17.48 1.65
C TRP A 137 5.88 -18.36 1.22
N ALA A 138 6.42 -18.11 0.02
CA ALA A 138 7.57 -18.84 -0.49
C ALA A 138 8.83 -18.61 0.37
N ALA A 139 9.07 -17.40 0.87
CA ALA A 139 10.23 -17.10 1.74
C ALA A 139 10.26 -17.96 3.00
N LYS A 140 9.08 -18.24 3.59
CA LYS A 140 8.96 -19.10 4.79
C LYS A 140 9.42 -20.53 4.54
N LYS A 141 9.32 -21.02 3.30
CA LYS A 141 9.77 -22.37 2.94
C LYS A 141 11.28 -22.45 2.76
N ILE A 142 11.89 -21.36 2.28
CA ILE A 142 13.33 -21.32 1.93
C ILE A 142 14.18 -20.95 3.16
N ASN A 143 13.58 -20.37 4.20
CA ASN A 143 14.23 -20.02 5.47
C ASN A 143 15.52 -19.19 5.29
N ILE A 144 15.43 -18.15 4.46
CA ILE A 144 16.56 -17.25 4.17
C ILE A 144 16.86 -16.38 5.41
N LYS A 145 18.06 -16.53 5.97
CA LYS A 145 18.58 -15.66 7.03
C LYS A 145 19.29 -14.43 6.43
N ASN A 146 18.53 -13.38 6.11
CA ASN A 146 19.06 -12.08 5.66
C ASN A 146 18.36 -10.94 6.43
N SER A 147 18.87 -9.71 6.43
CA SER A 147 18.22 -8.49 6.96
C SER A 147 17.56 -7.63 5.89
N GLN A 148 17.53 -8.11 4.65
CA GLN A 148 17.04 -7.45 3.44
C GLN A 148 15.60 -7.85 3.06
N CYS A 149 15.03 -7.28 2.00
CA CYS A 149 13.68 -7.61 1.52
C CYS A 149 13.52 -9.10 1.24
N ILE A 150 14.56 -9.75 0.70
CA ILE A 150 14.55 -11.20 0.45
C ILE A 150 14.38 -12.09 1.70
N ARG A 151 14.57 -11.55 2.92
CA ARG A 151 14.22 -12.27 4.16
C ARG A 151 12.74 -12.61 4.16
N CYS A 152 11.93 -11.66 3.71
CA CYS A 152 10.48 -11.74 3.74
C CYS A 152 9.89 -12.03 2.38
N HIS A 153 10.64 -11.91 1.28
CA HIS A 153 10.10 -12.04 -0.08
C HIS A 153 10.99 -12.93 -0.95
N ALA A 154 10.56 -14.16 -1.22
CA ALA A 154 11.26 -15.02 -2.17
C ALA A 154 11.10 -14.52 -3.61
N ASN A 155 12.05 -14.89 -4.47
CA ASN A 155 12.02 -14.61 -5.89
C ASN A 155 10.84 -15.33 -6.59
N PRO A 156 10.25 -14.77 -7.67
CA PRO A 156 9.22 -15.40 -8.49
C PRO A 156 9.44 -16.87 -8.86
N ASP A 157 10.68 -17.30 -9.04
CA ASP A 157 11.05 -18.69 -9.27
C ASP A 157 10.58 -19.69 -8.20
N PHE A 158 10.28 -19.19 -7.00
CA PHE A 158 9.80 -19.98 -5.86
C PHE A 158 8.31 -19.78 -5.59
N PHE A 159 7.61 -19.04 -6.44
CA PHE A 159 6.18 -18.82 -6.28
C PHE A 159 5.43 -20.15 -6.42
N TYR A 160 4.33 -20.24 -5.70
CA TYR A 160 3.46 -21.39 -5.80
C TYR A 160 2.67 -21.32 -7.11
N THR A 161 2.60 -22.42 -7.85
CA THR A 161 1.87 -22.50 -9.13
C THR A 161 0.38 -22.84 -8.95
N GLY A 162 -0.14 -22.82 -7.72
CA GLY A 162 -1.55 -23.12 -7.42
C GLY A 162 -2.25 -21.98 -6.68
N ASP A 163 -3.52 -22.21 -6.33
CA ASP A 163 -4.31 -21.22 -5.60
C ASP A 163 -3.82 -21.05 -4.15
N ILE A 164 -3.30 -19.86 -3.85
CA ILE A 164 -2.88 -19.47 -2.49
C ILE A 164 -3.94 -18.65 -1.75
N ALA A 165 -5.15 -18.45 -2.30
CA ALA A 165 -6.21 -17.68 -1.68
C ALA A 165 -6.51 -18.16 -0.26
N HIS A 166 -6.51 -19.49 -0.06
CA HIS A 166 -6.83 -20.14 1.21
C HIS A 166 -5.65 -20.31 2.17
N VAL A 167 -4.43 -19.96 1.76
CA VAL A 167 -3.24 -20.15 2.56
C VAL A 167 -3.17 -19.08 3.65
N GLU A 168 -3.23 -19.50 4.91
CA GLU A 168 -3.11 -18.59 6.05
C GLU A 168 -1.67 -18.12 6.22
N THR A 169 -1.47 -16.80 6.35
CA THR A 169 -0.18 -16.26 6.79
C THR A 169 -0.19 -16.11 8.31
N ALA A 170 0.94 -16.45 8.95
CA ALA A 170 1.16 -16.15 10.37
C ALA A 170 0.84 -14.67 10.67
N SER A 171 0.21 -14.41 11.82
CA SER A 171 0.04 -13.04 12.30
C SER A 171 1.42 -12.45 12.57
N ILE A 172 1.58 -11.21 12.16
CA ILE A 172 2.72 -10.36 12.54
C ILE A 172 2.33 -9.70 13.86
N SER A 173 3.16 -9.85 14.89
CA SER A 173 3.03 -9.09 16.14
C SER A 173 3.38 -7.62 15.94
N THR A 174 2.97 -6.73 16.85
CA THR A 174 3.34 -5.31 16.80
C THR A 174 4.86 -5.10 16.70
N ALA A 175 5.64 -5.86 17.48
CA ALA A 175 7.10 -5.77 17.46
C ALA A 175 7.68 -6.21 16.11
N GLU A 176 7.22 -7.34 15.56
CA GLU A 176 7.65 -7.80 14.23
C GLU A 176 7.24 -6.78 13.15
N ARG A 177 6.09 -6.14 13.27
CA ARG A 177 5.65 -5.13 12.31
C ARG A 177 6.57 -3.92 12.31
N ARG A 178 6.96 -3.43 13.48
CA ARG A 178 7.94 -2.34 13.60
C ARG A 178 9.25 -2.68 12.90
N ASP A 179 9.76 -3.89 13.12
CA ASP A 179 11.00 -4.34 12.49
C ASP A 179 10.86 -4.45 10.95
N ILE A 180 9.71 -4.91 10.48
CA ILE A 180 9.38 -4.97 9.04
C ILE A 180 9.32 -3.56 8.45
N ASP A 181 8.60 -2.63 9.08
CA ASP A 181 8.47 -1.25 8.61
C ASP A 181 9.85 -0.56 8.53
N ILE A 182 10.69 -0.70 9.56
CA ILE A 182 12.07 -0.19 9.55
C ILE A 182 12.90 -0.84 8.43
N THR A 183 12.76 -2.15 8.23
CA THR A 183 13.46 -2.87 7.16
C THR A 183 13.09 -2.32 5.79
N HIS A 184 11.80 -2.05 5.53
CA HIS A 184 11.35 -1.43 4.28
C HIS A 184 11.91 -0.03 4.09
N VAL A 185 11.94 0.78 5.15
CA VAL A 185 12.52 2.13 5.08
C VAL A 185 14.02 2.05 4.79
N ILE A 186 14.75 1.13 5.42
CA ILE A 186 16.18 0.90 5.11
C ILE A 186 16.36 0.42 3.67
N GLY A 187 15.49 -0.45 3.17
CA GLY A 187 15.53 -0.91 1.77
C GLY A 187 15.38 0.24 0.77
N ILE A 188 14.46 1.17 1.05
CA ILE A 188 14.16 2.31 0.17
C ILE A 188 15.18 3.45 0.30
N PHE A 189 15.53 3.85 1.53
CA PHE A 189 16.32 5.05 1.81
C PHE A 189 17.80 4.75 2.13
N GLY A 190 18.15 3.48 2.34
CA GLY A 190 19.43 3.07 2.91
C GLY A 190 19.55 3.46 4.38
N GLN A 191 20.55 2.91 5.08
CA GLN A 191 20.77 3.20 6.50
C GLN A 191 20.98 4.70 6.79
N LYS A 192 21.73 5.39 5.91
CA LYS A 192 22.00 6.82 6.05
C LYS A 192 20.72 7.66 5.90
N GLY A 193 19.88 7.33 4.93
CA GLY A 193 18.60 8.03 4.72
C GLY A 193 17.63 7.78 5.87
N THR A 194 17.52 6.54 6.33
CA THR A 194 16.71 6.19 7.51
C THR A 194 17.15 6.96 8.76
N ALA A 195 18.47 7.05 9.01
CA ALA A 195 19.00 7.82 10.14
C ALA A 195 18.67 9.32 10.01
N ALA A 196 18.86 9.89 8.82
CA ALA A 196 18.51 11.29 8.57
C ALA A 196 17.02 11.58 8.79
N LEU A 197 16.12 10.69 8.34
CA LEU A 197 14.69 10.81 8.63
C LEU A 197 14.40 10.76 10.14
N ALA A 198 15.11 9.89 10.88
CA ALA A 198 14.97 9.80 12.33
C ALA A 198 15.41 11.09 13.05
N ASP A 199 16.46 11.74 12.55
CA ASP A 199 16.96 13.01 13.10
C ASP A 199 16.05 14.20 12.75
N LEU A 200 15.43 14.19 11.56
CA LEU A 200 14.58 15.28 11.07
C LEU A 200 13.12 15.19 11.53
N LYS A 201 12.65 14.03 12.04
CA LYS A 201 11.23 13.82 12.38
C LYS A 201 10.65 14.84 13.36
N GLY A 202 11.44 15.27 14.35
CA GLY A 202 11.02 16.29 15.31
C GLY A 202 10.89 17.69 14.69
N GLN A 203 11.63 17.99 13.63
CA GLN A 203 11.51 19.24 12.89
C GLN A 203 10.26 19.23 12.01
N VAL A 204 10.02 18.12 11.30
CA VAL A 204 8.79 17.90 10.53
C VAL A 204 7.55 18.05 11.42
N ASP A 205 7.54 17.41 12.59
CA ASP A 205 6.41 17.52 13.52
C ASP A 205 6.14 18.97 13.98
N LYS A 206 7.18 19.78 14.18
CA LYS A 206 7.02 21.19 14.58
C LYS A 206 6.43 22.07 13.47
N ILE A 207 6.63 21.71 12.20
CA ILE A 207 6.08 22.46 11.06
C ILE A 207 4.57 22.24 10.95
N LEU A 208 4.10 21.04 11.28
CA LEU A 208 2.71 20.64 11.09
C LEU A 208 1.76 21.16 12.20
N SER A 209 0.55 21.51 11.81
CA SER A 209 -0.53 21.81 12.76
C SER A 209 -1.09 20.54 13.41
N SER A 210 -1.80 20.68 14.53
CA SER A 210 -2.46 19.54 15.19
C SER A 210 -3.44 18.80 14.26
N GLY A 211 -4.14 19.52 13.40
CA GLY A 211 -5.06 18.92 12.41
C GLY A 211 -4.32 18.10 11.35
N GLN A 212 -3.20 18.61 10.82
CA GLN A 212 -2.36 17.88 9.87
C GLN A 212 -1.72 16.64 10.50
N LYS A 213 -1.29 16.72 11.77
CA LYS A 213 -0.80 15.56 12.53
C LYS A 213 -1.88 14.49 12.71
N TYR A 214 -3.11 14.90 12.95
CA TYR A 214 -4.26 14.00 13.02
C TYR A 214 -4.51 13.30 11.68
N ILE A 215 -4.45 14.03 10.56
CA ILE A 215 -4.58 13.44 9.22
C ILE A 215 -3.47 12.40 8.97
N LEU A 216 -2.21 12.74 9.27
CA LEU A 216 -1.07 11.84 9.05
C LEU A 216 -1.07 10.61 9.96
N LYS A 217 -1.62 10.72 11.18
CA LYS A 217 -1.74 9.60 12.11
C LYS A 217 -2.50 8.42 11.47
N ASP A 218 -3.56 8.73 10.76
CA ASP A 218 -4.46 7.75 10.16
C ASP A 218 -4.21 7.59 8.64
N PHE A 219 -3.15 8.22 8.11
CA PHE A 219 -2.76 8.07 6.71
C PHE A 219 -2.27 6.65 6.42
N ARG A 220 -2.65 6.12 5.26
CA ARG A 220 -2.21 4.84 4.71
C ARG A 220 -1.71 5.05 3.28
N CYS A 221 -0.66 4.33 2.89
CA CYS A 221 -0.18 4.34 1.50
C CYS A 221 -1.34 4.01 0.55
N CYS A 222 -1.80 5.00 -0.22
CA CYS A 222 -2.80 4.85 -1.25
C CYS A 222 -2.22 5.31 -2.59
N LEU A 223 -2.33 4.46 -3.61
CA LEU A 223 -1.85 4.78 -4.96
C LEU A 223 -2.79 5.77 -5.64
N VAL A 224 -4.07 5.46 -5.69
CA VAL A 224 -5.07 6.35 -6.29
C VAL A 224 -5.43 7.42 -5.26
N PRO A 225 -5.18 8.72 -5.54
CA PRO A 225 -5.65 9.78 -4.66
C PRO A 225 -7.17 9.76 -4.58
N PRO A 226 -7.76 10.10 -3.44
CA PRO A 226 -9.19 10.33 -3.35
C PRO A 226 -9.59 11.47 -4.29
N GLN A 227 -10.78 11.37 -4.90
CA GLN A 227 -11.21 12.25 -6.00
C GLN A 227 -11.41 13.71 -5.59
N ASP A 228 -11.49 14.00 -4.28
CA ASP A 228 -11.65 15.34 -3.72
C ASP A 228 -10.43 15.70 -2.85
N LEU A 229 -9.37 16.17 -3.50
CA LEU A 229 -8.17 16.71 -2.83
C LEU A 229 -8.36 18.16 -2.33
N GLU A 230 -9.42 18.86 -2.76
CA GLU A 230 -9.72 20.22 -2.29
C GLU A 230 -10.12 20.22 -0.81
N ASN A 231 -10.67 19.11 -0.33
CA ASN A 231 -10.95 18.88 1.07
C ASN A 231 -9.79 18.12 1.75
N SER A 232 -8.95 18.81 2.52
CA SER A 232 -7.81 18.18 3.25
C SER A 232 -8.22 17.04 4.18
N ALA A 233 -9.48 17.00 4.64
CA ALA A 233 -9.98 15.91 5.46
C ALA A 233 -10.03 14.56 4.70
N ASN A 234 -9.95 14.59 3.37
CA ASN A 234 -10.05 13.42 2.51
C ASN A 234 -8.68 12.81 2.16
N VAL A 235 -7.57 13.43 2.54
CA VAL A 235 -6.25 13.13 1.97
C VAL A 235 -5.68 11.87 2.61
N GLY A 236 -5.60 10.82 1.79
CA GLY A 236 -5.35 9.45 2.27
C GLY A 236 -6.48 8.86 3.11
N GLN A 237 -7.66 9.51 3.12
CA GLN A 237 -8.74 9.23 4.07
C GLN A 237 -10.16 9.21 3.48
N ALA A 238 -10.37 9.48 2.18
CA ALA A 238 -11.71 9.39 1.60
C ALA A 238 -12.12 7.92 1.37
N PHE A 239 -12.30 7.18 2.47
CA PHE A 239 -13.19 6.04 2.48
C PHE A 239 -14.62 6.51 2.15
N VAL A 240 -14.95 7.78 2.39
CA VAL A 240 -16.14 8.42 1.78
C VAL A 240 -15.81 8.77 0.33
N SER A 241 -16.19 7.90 -0.60
CA SER A 241 -16.04 8.12 -2.04
C SER A 241 -17.38 8.04 -2.75
N ASP A 242 -17.50 8.68 -3.91
CA ASP A 242 -18.67 8.54 -4.78
C ASP A 242 -18.94 7.08 -5.16
N GLU A 243 -17.89 6.25 -5.17
CA GLU A 243 -17.99 4.82 -5.39
C GLU A 243 -18.71 4.09 -4.26
N TRP A 244 -18.37 4.37 -2.99
CA TRP A 244 -19.07 3.77 -1.86
C TRP A 244 -20.48 4.33 -1.68
N LEU A 245 -20.68 5.60 -1.98
CA LEU A 245 -22.01 6.21 -2.01
C LEU A 245 -22.88 5.55 -3.09
N GLY A 246 -22.35 5.37 -4.31
CA GLY A 246 -23.04 4.66 -5.39
C GLY A 246 -23.30 3.19 -5.07
N TYR A 247 -22.36 2.52 -4.40
CA TYR A 247 -22.54 1.15 -3.91
C TYR A 247 -23.69 1.05 -2.89
N PHE A 248 -23.81 2.01 -1.97
CA PHE A 248 -24.94 2.05 -1.04
C PHE A 248 -26.27 2.34 -1.73
N ASP A 249 -26.27 3.20 -2.76
CA ASP A 249 -27.45 3.42 -3.59
C ASP A 249 -27.86 2.10 -4.27
N GLU A 250 -26.92 1.34 -4.83
CA GLU A 250 -27.16 0.03 -5.45
C GLU A 250 -27.74 -0.98 -4.45
N VAL A 251 -27.19 -1.06 -3.23
CA VAL A 251 -27.71 -1.91 -2.14
C VAL A 251 -29.19 -1.63 -1.88
N ARG A 252 -29.61 -0.36 -1.89
CA ARG A 252 -31.01 0.04 -1.66
C ARG A 252 -31.93 -0.28 -2.83
N THR A 253 -31.41 -0.38 -4.05
CA THR A 253 -32.22 -0.77 -5.23
C THR A 253 -32.70 -2.23 -5.18
N CYS A 254 -32.06 -3.08 -4.36
CA CYS A 254 -32.51 -4.45 -4.15
C CYS A 254 -33.88 -4.48 -3.46
N PRO A 255 -34.91 -5.16 -4.01
CA PRO A 255 -36.21 -5.29 -3.35
C PRO A 255 -36.12 -5.99 -1.98
N ASP A 256 -36.99 -5.59 -1.04
CA ASP A 256 -36.95 -6.11 0.35
C ASP A 256 -37.20 -7.62 0.45
N ASP A 257 -38.10 -8.13 -0.38
CA ASP A 257 -38.45 -9.56 -0.47
C ASP A 257 -37.30 -10.42 -1.00
N HIS A 258 -36.39 -9.81 -1.76
CA HIS A 258 -35.22 -10.45 -2.34
C HIS A 258 -33.92 -10.19 -1.58
N TRP A 259 -33.94 -9.32 -0.55
CA TRP A 259 -32.72 -8.94 0.17
C TRP A 259 -31.97 -10.14 0.74
N ASN A 260 -32.67 -11.03 1.43
CA ASN A 260 -32.05 -12.20 2.06
C ASN A 260 -31.38 -13.14 1.05
N ASP A 261 -31.94 -13.25 -0.15
CA ASP A 261 -31.44 -14.12 -1.20
C ASP A 261 -30.20 -13.51 -1.88
N PHE A 262 -30.19 -12.19 -2.13
CA PHE A 262 -29.11 -11.53 -2.89
C PHE A 262 -28.08 -10.77 -2.05
N ARG A 263 -28.27 -10.62 -0.73
CA ARG A 263 -27.35 -9.89 0.16
C ARG A 263 -25.89 -10.31 0.02
N HIS A 264 -25.65 -11.60 -0.21
CA HIS A 264 -24.30 -12.13 -0.39
C HIS A 264 -23.57 -11.55 -1.62
N LEU A 265 -24.30 -11.16 -2.67
CA LEU A 265 -23.74 -10.54 -3.87
C LEU A 265 -23.14 -9.16 -3.59
N PHE A 266 -23.73 -8.40 -2.66
CA PHE A 266 -23.21 -7.10 -2.22
C PHE A 266 -21.99 -7.27 -1.28
N ILE A 267 -21.94 -8.37 -0.55
CA ILE A 267 -20.81 -8.69 0.32
C ILE A 267 -19.53 -9.03 -0.47
N TYR A 268 -19.64 -9.72 -1.62
CA TYR A 268 -18.47 -10.18 -2.37
C TYR A 268 -17.51 -9.06 -2.80
N PRO A 269 -17.96 -7.92 -3.38
CA PRO A 269 -17.07 -6.80 -3.70
C PRO A 269 -16.25 -6.30 -2.50
N VAL A 270 -16.88 -6.24 -1.31
CA VAL A 270 -16.19 -5.82 -0.09
C VAL A 270 -15.19 -6.89 0.39
N ASP A 271 -15.52 -8.16 0.21
CA ASP A 271 -14.62 -9.27 0.54
C ASP A 271 -13.36 -9.29 -0.34
N ASP A 272 -13.52 -8.95 -1.62
CA ASP A 272 -12.43 -8.76 -2.59
C ASP A 272 -11.56 -7.54 -2.25
N TYR A 273 -12.18 -6.45 -1.79
CA TYR A 273 -11.48 -5.29 -1.27
C TYR A 273 -10.62 -5.66 -0.05
N ILE A 274 -11.18 -6.38 0.94
CA ILE A 274 -10.44 -6.84 2.13
C ILE A 274 -9.26 -7.71 1.72
N ALA A 275 -9.45 -8.66 0.80
CA ALA A 275 -8.37 -9.53 0.35
C ALA A 275 -7.22 -8.76 -0.33
N SER A 276 -7.56 -7.69 -1.05
CA SER A 276 -6.60 -6.83 -1.76
C SER A 276 -5.86 -5.88 -0.81
N ALA A 277 -6.58 -5.30 0.15
CA ALA A 277 -6.04 -4.37 1.14
C ALA A 277 -5.23 -5.06 2.25
N LEU A 278 -5.62 -6.29 2.62
CA LEU A 278 -5.02 -7.07 3.72
C LEU A 278 -4.58 -8.47 3.27
N PRO A 279 -3.54 -8.57 2.44
CA PRO A 279 -3.03 -9.87 2.01
C PRO A 279 -2.65 -10.72 3.23
N GLY A 280 -3.27 -11.90 3.35
CA GLY A 280 -2.97 -12.85 4.42
C GLY A 280 -3.72 -12.63 5.74
N ILE A 281 -4.73 -11.75 5.78
CA ILE A 281 -5.61 -11.62 6.96
C ILE A 281 -6.13 -12.98 7.43
N LYS A 282 -6.05 -13.24 8.76
CA LYS A 282 -6.57 -14.50 9.32
C LYS A 282 -8.07 -14.61 9.08
N ARG A 283 -8.53 -15.83 8.75
CA ARG A 283 -9.94 -16.13 8.47
C ARG A 283 -10.89 -15.63 9.55
N ARG A 284 -10.49 -15.67 10.83
CA ARG A 284 -11.31 -15.19 11.95
C ARG A 284 -11.60 -13.69 11.87
N TYR A 285 -10.62 -12.87 11.51
CA TYR A 285 -10.77 -11.42 11.46
C TYR A 285 -11.55 -10.99 10.23
N ARG A 286 -11.26 -11.62 9.08
CA ARG A 286 -12.06 -11.47 7.86
C ARG A 286 -13.54 -11.77 8.11
N LYS A 287 -13.86 -12.85 8.83
CA LYS A 287 -15.23 -13.18 9.23
C LYS A 287 -15.89 -12.11 10.12
N ILE A 288 -15.14 -11.52 11.05
CA ILE A 288 -15.65 -10.43 11.91
C ILE A 288 -15.95 -9.19 11.08
N MET A 289 -15.02 -8.75 10.22
CA MET A 289 -15.23 -7.63 9.31
C MET A 289 -16.44 -7.88 8.42
N MET A 290 -16.56 -9.07 7.83
CA MET A 290 -17.68 -9.39 6.95
C MET A 290 -19.02 -9.45 7.67
N LYS A 291 -19.02 -9.87 8.94
CA LYS A 291 -20.20 -9.76 9.79
C LYS A 291 -20.57 -8.29 10.03
N ASN A 292 -19.60 -7.44 10.35
CA ASN A 292 -19.84 -6.00 10.59
C ASN A 292 -20.34 -5.29 9.33
N VAL A 293 -19.72 -5.56 8.18
CA VAL A 293 -20.17 -5.07 6.86
C VAL A 293 -21.61 -5.52 6.62
N GLY A 294 -21.90 -6.80 6.79
CA GLY A 294 -23.25 -7.31 6.60
C GLY A 294 -24.29 -6.61 7.48
N ASN A 295 -23.98 -6.41 8.77
CA ASN A 295 -24.86 -5.67 9.69
C ASN A 295 -25.09 -4.23 9.23
N LEU A 296 -24.05 -3.56 8.71
CA LEU A 296 -24.16 -2.21 8.17
C LEU A 296 -25.04 -2.18 6.92
N LEU A 297 -24.92 -3.15 6.01
CA LEU A 297 -25.79 -3.22 4.83
C LEU A 297 -27.26 -3.44 5.25
N ASP A 298 -27.50 -4.26 6.27
CA ASP A 298 -28.84 -4.46 6.83
C ASP A 298 -29.38 -3.16 7.48
N GLU A 299 -28.52 -2.35 8.09
CA GLU A 299 -28.85 -1.01 8.62
C GLU A 299 -29.26 -0.08 7.48
N ILE A 300 -28.41 0.03 6.45
CA ILE A 300 -28.65 0.88 5.27
C ILE A 300 -29.95 0.51 4.58
N LYS A 301 -30.26 -0.78 4.45
CA LYS A 301 -31.48 -1.26 3.79
C LYS A 301 -32.75 -0.88 4.54
N LYS A 302 -32.69 -0.80 5.87
CA LYS A 302 -33.85 -0.49 6.74
C LYS A 302 -34.10 1.01 6.93
N MET A 303 -33.14 1.88 6.59
CA MET A 303 -33.33 3.33 6.68
C MET A 303 -34.39 3.80 5.68
N ASP A 304 -35.19 4.79 6.05
CA ASP A 304 -35.99 5.52 5.07
C ASP A 304 -35.10 6.41 4.19
N ASP A 305 -35.67 6.90 3.08
CA ASP A 305 -34.91 7.65 2.07
C ASP A 305 -34.38 8.99 2.58
N VAL A 306 -35.09 9.64 3.51
CA VAL A 306 -34.68 10.93 4.06
C VAL A 306 -33.49 10.73 4.98
N ASP A 307 -33.60 9.80 5.92
CA ASP A 307 -32.53 9.46 6.86
C ASP A 307 -31.28 8.95 6.13
N TYR A 308 -31.46 8.07 5.15
CA TYR A 308 -30.36 7.60 4.31
C TYR A 308 -29.65 8.75 3.59
N THR A 309 -30.40 9.65 2.95
CA THR A 309 -29.83 10.79 2.21
C THR A 309 -29.01 11.70 3.12
N LEU A 310 -29.47 11.93 4.35
CA LEU A 310 -28.76 12.74 5.34
C LEU A 310 -27.52 12.03 5.91
N GLN A 311 -27.55 10.71 6.03
CA GLN A 311 -26.53 9.93 6.74
C GLN A 311 -25.54 9.19 5.84
N LYS A 312 -25.75 9.09 4.52
CA LYS A 312 -24.92 8.24 3.63
C LYS A 312 -23.41 8.51 3.69
N LYS A 313 -22.98 9.76 3.94
CA LYS A 313 -21.56 10.08 4.18
C LYS A 313 -21.03 9.49 5.49
N MET A 314 -21.84 9.51 6.56
CA MET A 314 -21.52 8.89 7.85
C MET A 314 -21.50 7.36 7.74
N LEU A 315 -22.37 6.78 6.91
CA LEU A 315 -22.39 5.35 6.62
C LEU A 315 -21.08 4.87 5.97
N CYS A 316 -20.45 5.69 5.14
CA CYS A 316 -19.11 5.37 4.63
C CYS A 316 -18.09 5.30 5.77
N ILE A 317 -18.15 6.22 6.74
CA ILE A 317 -17.28 6.17 7.93
C ILE A 317 -17.54 4.89 8.73
N LYS A 318 -18.81 4.51 8.96
CA LYS A 318 -19.13 3.23 9.61
C LYS A 318 -18.61 2.02 8.83
N LEU A 319 -18.63 2.06 7.50
CA LEU A 319 -18.07 0.99 6.67
C LEU A 319 -16.54 0.94 6.83
N LYS A 320 -15.86 2.09 6.87
CA LYS A 320 -14.42 2.17 7.20
C LYS A 320 -14.15 1.51 8.54
N ASP A 321 -14.92 1.84 9.57
CA ASP A 321 -14.76 1.30 10.92
C ASP A 321 -15.07 -0.20 10.99
N ALA A 322 -16.07 -0.66 10.23
CA ALA A 322 -16.39 -2.08 10.10
C ALA A 322 -15.25 -2.88 9.44
N LEU A 323 -14.48 -2.21 8.59
CA LEU A 323 -13.29 -2.72 7.92
C LEU A 323 -12.01 -2.43 8.70
N ASP A 324 -12.07 -1.73 9.83
CA ASP A 324 -10.88 -1.29 10.56
C ASP A 324 -10.06 -2.50 11.01
N TYR A 325 -8.79 -2.45 10.64
CA TYR A 325 -7.80 -3.49 10.88
C TYR A 325 -6.58 -2.93 11.60
N ASP A 326 -6.61 -1.67 12.07
CA ASP A 326 -5.46 -1.01 12.67
C ASP A 326 -4.86 -1.82 13.83
N PHE A 327 -5.71 -2.46 14.64
CA PHE A 327 -5.30 -3.36 15.72
C PHE A 327 -4.58 -4.63 15.23
N LEU A 328 -4.85 -5.08 14.00
CA LEU A 328 -4.19 -6.26 13.39
C LEU A 328 -2.81 -5.93 12.86
N VAL A 329 -2.62 -4.69 12.42
CA VAL A 329 -1.36 -4.20 11.89
C VAL A 329 -0.56 -3.40 12.92
N GLY A 330 -1.07 -3.29 14.16
CA GLY A 330 -0.42 -2.57 15.26
C GLY A 330 -0.34 -1.06 15.07
N GLU A 331 -1.10 -0.50 14.12
CA GLU A 331 -1.06 0.93 13.78
C GLU A 331 -1.70 1.79 14.87
N ASP A 332 -2.74 1.27 15.51
CA ASP A 332 -3.37 1.84 16.70
C ASP A 332 -2.37 2.03 17.85
N SER A 333 -1.44 1.08 17.99
CA SER A 333 -0.44 1.02 19.05
C SER A 333 0.85 1.81 18.76
N ARG A 334 0.96 2.46 17.59
CA ARG A 334 2.14 3.29 17.25
C ARG A 334 2.34 4.40 18.28
N THR A 335 3.57 4.48 18.76
CA THR A 335 4.03 5.56 19.64
C THR A 335 4.06 6.90 18.91
N PRO A 336 4.03 8.04 19.63
CA PRO A 336 4.21 9.36 19.01
C PRO A 336 5.50 9.46 18.19
N ASP A 337 6.59 8.85 18.66
CA ASP A 337 7.89 8.83 17.99
C ASP A 337 7.84 8.14 16.62
N GLU A 338 7.16 7.00 16.53
CA GLU A 338 6.95 6.27 15.26
C GLU A 338 6.07 7.06 14.29
N ARG A 339 5.05 7.76 14.78
CA ARG A 339 4.19 8.62 13.95
C ARG A 339 4.96 9.79 13.36
N GLN A 340 5.82 10.44 14.16
CA GLN A 340 6.69 11.50 13.66
C GLN A 340 7.64 10.98 12.60
N PHE A 341 8.20 9.79 12.81
CA PHE A 341 9.09 9.15 11.84
C PHE A 341 8.38 8.88 10.50
N LEU A 342 7.14 8.35 10.53
CA LEU A 342 6.34 8.15 9.33
C LEU A 342 6.00 9.46 8.62
N ALA A 343 5.67 10.51 9.36
CA ALA A 343 5.45 11.84 8.78
C ALA A 343 6.69 12.33 8.02
N ALA A 344 7.89 12.17 8.62
CA ALA A 344 9.14 12.51 7.96
C ALA A 344 9.40 11.66 6.72
N MET A 345 9.16 10.36 6.79
CA MET A 345 9.33 9.42 5.67
C MET A 345 8.52 9.85 4.44
N TYR A 346 7.25 10.24 4.61
CA TYR A 346 6.43 10.70 3.49
C TYR A 346 6.80 12.11 3.03
N LEU A 347 6.87 13.06 3.95
CA LEU A 347 7.05 14.47 3.61
C LEU A 347 8.45 14.79 3.06
N LEU A 348 9.46 14.01 3.46
CA LEU A 348 10.84 14.16 3.00
C LEU A 348 11.25 13.05 2.02
N CYS A 349 10.29 12.34 1.41
CA CYS A 349 10.56 11.32 0.41
C CYS A 349 11.35 11.91 -0.78
N PRO A 350 12.48 11.33 -1.22
CA PRO A 350 13.28 11.87 -2.31
C PRO A 350 12.49 12.24 -3.57
N GLY A 351 12.87 13.35 -4.19
CA GLY A 351 12.23 13.94 -5.36
C GLY A 351 10.94 14.72 -5.04
N THR A 352 10.61 15.01 -3.78
CA THR A 352 9.40 15.79 -3.42
C THR A 352 9.64 17.29 -3.53
N VAL A 353 10.88 17.75 -3.65
CA VAL A 353 11.21 19.17 -3.81
C VAL A 353 10.43 19.83 -4.96
N PRO A 354 10.36 19.24 -6.18
CA PRO A 354 9.56 19.82 -7.27
C PRO A 354 8.05 19.89 -6.96
N VAL A 355 7.53 19.02 -6.09
CA VAL A 355 6.13 19.03 -5.66
C VAL A 355 5.88 20.24 -4.76
N TYR A 356 6.79 20.49 -3.81
CA TYR A 356 6.71 21.69 -2.97
C TYR A 356 6.89 22.98 -3.78
N ASP A 357 7.84 23.03 -4.72
CA ASP A 357 8.03 24.18 -5.62
C ASP A 357 6.74 24.55 -6.35
N LYS A 358 6.05 23.54 -6.88
CA LYS A 358 4.77 23.71 -7.57
C LYS A 358 3.68 24.18 -6.62
N LEU A 359 3.57 23.59 -5.42
CA LEU A 359 2.59 23.99 -4.41
C LEU A 359 2.76 25.46 -4.01
N ILE A 360 4.00 25.88 -3.73
CA ILE A 360 4.34 27.27 -3.39
C ILE A 360 3.93 28.22 -4.53
N LYS A 361 4.26 27.86 -5.78
CA LYS A 361 3.86 28.65 -6.95
C LYS A 361 2.34 28.80 -7.08
N ASN A 362 1.58 27.74 -6.78
CA ASN A 362 0.12 27.78 -6.82
C ASN A 362 -0.45 28.69 -5.73
N ILE A 363 0.09 28.63 -4.51
CA ILE A 363 -0.31 29.52 -3.41
C ILE A 363 -0.04 30.98 -3.79
N ASP A 364 1.14 31.27 -4.32
CA ASP A 364 1.52 32.62 -4.77
C ASP A 364 0.58 33.18 -5.85
N ALA A 365 0.12 32.33 -6.77
CA ALA A 365 -0.83 32.71 -7.80
C ALA A 365 -2.22 33.00 -7.22
N ALA A 366 -2.70 32.18 -6.28
CA ALA A 366 -3.98 32.36 -5.61
C ALA A 366 -4.02 33.64 -4.76
N GLU A 367 -2.95 33.93 -4.01
CA GLU A 367 -2.82 35.17 -3.23
C GLU A 367 -2.84 36.42 -4.11
N LYS A 368 -2.17 36.39 -5.27
CA LYS A 368 -2.18 37.49 -6.23
C LYS A 368 -3.58 37.72 -6.83
N ALA A 369 -4.30 36.65 -7.15
CA ALA A 369 -5.67 36.74 -7.66
C ALA A 369 -6.66 37.26 -6.60
N GLY A 370 -6.47 36.91 -5.32
CA GLY A 370 -7.30 37.36 -4.22
C GLY A 370 -7.15 38.85 -3.87
N ARG A 371 -5.95 39.43 -4.04
CA ARG A 371 -5.68 40.86 -3.78
C ARG A 371 -6.18 41.81 -4.89
N GLY A 372 -6.58 41.27 -6.04
CA GLY A 372 -7.11 42.03 -7.16
C GLY A 372 -8.64 42.21 -7.14
N LYS A 373 -9.32 41.65 -6.14
CA LYS A 373 -10.73 41.88 -5.82
C LYS A 373 -10.81 42.81 -4.62
#